data_AF-A0A0Q7EMG3-F1
#
_entry.id   AF-A0A0Q7EMG3-F1
#
_cell.length_a   1.000
_cell.length_b   1.000
_cell.length_c   1.000
_cell.angle_alpha   90.00
_cell.angle_beta   90.00
_cell.angle_gamma   90.00
#
_symmetry.space_group_name_H-M   'P 1'
#
loop_
_entity.id
_entity.type
_entity.pdbx_description
1 polymer ?
#
loop_
_entity_poly.entity_id
_entity_poly.type
_entity_poly.pdbx_seq_one_letter_code
_entity_poly.pdbx_strand_id
1 'polypeptide(L)'
;MIQTESRLEVADNTGAKEVMCIKVLGGSKRRYAGIGDVIKVTVKVAQPRGRVKKGEIYNAVVVRTAKGVRRQDGSLVKFDGNAAVLLNAKLEPIGTRIFGPVTRELRTEKFMKIVSLAPEVL
;
A
#
# COMPACT_ATOMS: atom_id res chain seq x y z
N MET A 1 1.24 6.77 10.29
CA MET A 1 1.74 5.45 10.75
C MET A 1 0.60 4.47 10.59
N ILE A 2 0.85 3.29 10.05
CA ILE A 2 -0.20 2.28 9.85
C ILE A 2 -0.07 1.21 10.91
N GLN A 3 -1.16 0.84 11.56
CA GLN A 3 -1.21 -0.25 12.54
C GLN A 3 -2.43 -1.13 12.29
N THR A 4 -2.61 -2.19 13.08
CA THR A 4 -3.84 -2.98 13.05
C THR A 4 -5.07 -2.07 13.20
N GLU A 5 -6.14 -2.37 12.45
CA GLU A 5 -7.39 -1.61 12.33
C GLU A 5 -7.30 -0.26 11.60
N SER A 6 -6.11 0.17 11.17
CA SER A 6 -5.99 1.34 10.30
C SER A 6 -6.67 1.13 8.96
N ARG A 7 -7.47 2.11 8.50
CA ARG A 7 -8.06 2.15 7.16
C ARG A 7 -7.11 2.85 6.18
N LEU A 8 -7.04 2.33 4.97
CA LEU A 8 -6.24 2.88 3.88
C LEU A 8 -7.05 2.86 2.58
N GLU A 9 -6.82 3.86 1.75
CA GLU A 9 -7.29 3.86 0.37
C GLU A 9 -6.50 2.85 -0.47
N VAL A 10 -7.16 2.26 -1.46
CA VAL A 10 -6.49 1.40 -2.43
C VAL A 10 -6.10 2.21 -3.67
N ALA A 11 -4.80 2.24 -3.95
CA ALA A 11 -4.19 3.02 -5.02
C ALA A 11 -3.97 2.20 -6.30
N ASP A 12 -4.90 1.33 -6.66
CA ASP A 12 -4.82 0.53 -7.87
C ASP A 12 -6.22 0.27 -8.49
N ASN A 13 -6.23 -0.29 -9.70
CA ASN A 13 -7.45 -0.62 -10.43
C ASN A 13 -8.01 -2.03 -10.12
N THR A 14 -7.74 -2.62 -8.96
CA THR A 14 -8.30 -3.94 -8.59
C THR A 14 -9.81 -3.91 -8.35
N GLY A 15 -10.36 -2.73 -8.07
CA GLY A 15 -11.75 -2.52 -7.73
C GLY A 15 -12.00 -2.42 -6.22
N ALA A 16 -11.00 -2.66 -5.36
CA ALA A 16 -11.09 -2.24 -3.97
C ALA A 16 -10.96 -0.71 -3.88
N LYS A 17 -11.71 -0.10 -2.97
CA LYS A 17 -11.64 1.34 -2.65
C LYS A 17 -10.98 1.59 -1.30
N GLU A 18 -11.35 0.78 -0.31
CA GLU A 18 -10.86 0.90 1.06
C GLU A 18 -10.53 -0.48 1.64
N VAL A 19 -9.42 -0.55 2.35
CA VAL A 19 -8.96 -1.73 3.07
C VAL A 19 -8.67 -1.41 4.53
N MET A 20 -8.74 -2.42 5.39
CA MET A 20 -8.34 -2.32 6.79
C MET A 20 -7.15 -3.22 7.05
N CYS A 21 -6.09 -2.66 7.64
CA CYS A 21 -4.95 -3.43 8.13
C CYS A 21 -5.40 -4.37 9.25
N ILE A 22 -5.07 -5.66 9.13
CA ILE A 22 -5.31 -6.67 10.17
C ILE A 22 -4.02 -7.16 10.82
N LYS A 23 -2.88 -7.02 10.13
CA LYS A 23 -1.57 -7.37 10.68
C LYS A 23 -0.45 -6.66 9.93
N VAL A 24 0.48 -6.07 10.69
CA VAL A 24 1.77 -5.59 10.16
C VAL A 24 2.76 -6.76 10.08
N LEU A 25 3.38 -6.97 8.90
CA LEU A 25 4.32 -8.07 8.68
C LEU A 25 5.78 -7.63 8.90
N GLY A 26 6.68 -8.61 9.07
CA GLY A 26 8.11 -8.37 9.26
C GLY A 26 8.60 -8.46 10.71
N GLY A 27 7.85 -9.14 11.60
CA GLY A 27 8.31 -9.47 12.96
C GLY A 27 7.17 -9.61 13.97
N SER A 28 7.42 -10.34 15.05
CA SER A 28 6.42 -10.59 16.11
C SER A 28 6.11 -9.33 16.94
N LYS A 29 7.11 -8.48 17.19
CA LYS A 29 6.99 -7.24 17.98
C LYS A 29 6.67 -6.00 17.15
N ARG A 30 6.50 -6.14 15.83
CA ARG A 30 6.31 -5.00 14.93
C ARG A 30 4.89 -4.44 15.07
N ARG A 31 4.80 -3.15 15.45
CA ARG A 31 3.52 -2.46 15.70
C ARG A 31 3.07 -1.56 14.55
N TYR A 32 4.03 -0.97 13.84
CA TYR A 32 3.75 0.03 12.82
C TYR A 32 4.36 -0.34 11.47
N ALA A 33 3.63 -0.02 10.42
CA ALA A 33 4.07 -0.03 9.02
C ALA A 33 4.21 1.42 8.51
N GLY A 34 5.26 1.62 7.72
CA GLY A 34 5.52 2.80 6.91
C GLY A 34 5.49 2.46 5.42
N ILE A 35 5.94 3.40 4.59
CA ILE A 35 6.06 3.19 3.14
C ILE A 35 7.00 2.02 2.85
N GLY A 36 6.62 1.15 1.91
CA GLY A 36 7.39 -0.06 1.52
C GLY A 36 7.14 -1.28 2.39
N ASP A 37 6.43 -1.14 3.51
CA ASP A 37 6.07 -2.28 4.34
C ASP A 37 4.87 -3.04 3.79
N VAL A 38 4.95 -4.36 3.88
CA VAL A 38 3.83 -5.25 3.56
C VAL A 38 2.96 -5.45 4.80
N ILE A 39 1.66 -5.30 4.61
CA ILE A 39 0.62 -5.51 5.60
C ILE A 39 -0.39 -6.53 5.10
N LYS A 40 -1.00 -7.30 6.00
CA LYS A 40 -2.22 -8.05 5.71
C LYS A 40 -3.40 -7.13 5.86
N VAL A 41 -4.32 -7.17 4.90
CA VAL A 41 -5.51 -6.33 4.88
C VAL A 41 -6.76 -7.13 4.56
N THR A 42 -7.91 -6.67 5.04
CA THR A 42 -9.24 -7.10 4.57
C THR A 42 -9.88 -5.98 3.76
N VAL A 43 -10.53 -6.34 2.64
CA VAL A 43 -11.24 -5.38 1.79
C VAL A 43 -12.54 -4.95 2.48
N LYS A 44 -12.71 -3.64 2.67
CA LYS A 44 -13.89 -3.09 3.37
C LYS A 44 -14.90 -2.48 2.43
N VAL A 45 -14.42 -1.88 1.35
CA VAL A 45 -15.24 -1.33 0.27
C VAL A 45 -14.67 -1.79 -1.06
N ALA A 46 -15.51 -2.36 -1.91
CA ALA A 46 -15.15 -2.82 -3.25
C ALA A 46 -16.24 -2.42 -4.26
N GLN A 47 -15.84 -2.25 -5.52
CA GLN A 47 -16.74 -2.06 -6.64
C GLN A 47 -17.47 -3.39 -6.96
N PRO A 48 -18.76 -3.36 -7.36
CA PRO A 48 -19.55 -4.59 -7.59
C PRO A 48 -18.98 -5.56 -8.64
N ARG A 49 -18.27 -5.03 -9.66
CA ARG A 49 -17.63 -5.83 -10.74
C ARG A 49 -16.10 -5.81 -10.66
N GLY A 50 -15.55 -5.46 -9.48
CA GLY A 50 -14.11 -5.48 -9.24
C GLY A 50 -13.55 -6.91 -9.23
N ARG A 51 -12.24 -7.04 -9.45
CA ARG A 51 -11.54 -8.34 -9.35
C ARG A 51 -11.52 -8.86 -7.91
N VAL A 52 -11.56 -7.95 -6.95
CA VAL A 52 -11.56 -8.23 -5.51
C VAL A 52 -12.91 -7.92 -4.89
N LYS A 53 -13.33 -8.68 -3.89
CA LYS A 53 -14.62 -8.58 -3.21
C LYS A 53 -14.47 -8.10 -1.77
N LYS A 54 -15.54 -7.50 -1.25
CA LYS A 54 -15.60 -7.11 0.18
C LYS A 54 -15.43 -8.33 1.07
N GLY A 55 -14.62 -8.21 2.12
CA GLY A 55 -14.32 -9.24 3.10
C GLY A 55 -13.07 -10.07 2.78
N GLU A 56 -12.65 -10.13 1.52
CA GLU A 56 -11.45 -10.89 1.13
C GLU A 56 -10.19 -10.33 1.78
N ILE A 57 -9.22 -11.23 2.02
CA ILE A 57 -7.97 -10.91 2.70
C ILE A 57 -6.82 -10.97 1.69
N TYR A 58 -6.03 -9.90 1.66
CA TYR A 58 -4.89 -9.76 0.77
C TYR A 58 -3.63 -9.32 1.52
N ASN A 59 -2.49 -9.48 0.87
CA ASN A 59 -1.32 -8.69 1.22
C ASN A 59 -1.45 -7.32 0.52
N ALA A 60 -0.88 -6.28 1.11
CA ALA A 60 -0.80 -4.96 0.48
C ALA A 60 0.52 -4.30 0.87
N VAL A 61 1.09 -3.50 -0.03
CA VAL A 61 2.25 -2.64 0.29
C VAL A 61 1.77 -1.22 0.50
N VAL A 62 2.25 -0.59 1.56
CA VAL A 62 1.95 0.82 1.86
C VAL A 62 2.76 1.70 0.90
N VAL A 63 2.07 2.57 0.15
CA VAL A 63 2.70 3.42 -0.88
C VAL A 63 2.67 4.91 -0.53
N ARG A 64 1.71 5.34 0.28
CA ARG A 64 1.60 6.71 0.80
C ARG A 64 1.24 6.70 2.27
N THR A 65 1.79 7.62 3.04
CA THR A 65 1.40 7.82 4.44
C THR A 65 1.33 9.29 4.82
N ALA A 66 0.39 9.63 5.70
CA ALA A 66 0.27 10.97 6.28
C ALA A 66 1.39 11.33 7.27
N LYS A 67 2.04 10.31 7.86
CA LYS A 67 3.23 10.53 8.70
C LYS A 67 4.44 10.95 7.87
N GLY A 68 4.50 10.51 6.62
CA GLY A 68 5.63 10.73 5.73
C GLY A 68 6.86 9.88 6.05
N VAL A 69 7.90 10.08 5.25
CA VAL A 69 9.22 9.43 5.34
C VAL A 69 10.31 10.49 5.28
N ARG A 70 11.28 10.40 6.20
CA ARG A 70 12.45 11.28 6.24
C ARG A 70 13.59 10.61 5.49
N ARG A 71 14.17 11.34 4.54
CA ARG A 71 15.29 10.88 3.71
C ARG A 71 16.62 11.20 4.37
N GLN A 72 17.68 10.56 3.87
CA GLN A 72 19.05 10.76 4.37
C GLN A 72 19.56 12.18 4.14
N ASP A 73 19.09 12.86 3.09
CA ASP A 73 19.36 14.27 2.81
C ASP A 73 18.61 15.24 3.76
N GLY A 74 17.81 14.71 4.70
CA GLY A 74 17.04 15.46 5.67
C GLY A 74 15.65 15.89 5.19
N SER A 75 15.34 15.74 3.89
CA SER A 75 14.03 16.07 3.32
C SER A 75 12.93 15.14 3.87
N LEU A 76 11.69 15.67 3.92
CA LEU A 76 10.52 14.96 4.41
C LEU A 76 9.45 14.92 3.32
N VAL A 77 9.06 13.71 2.90
CA VAL A 77 7.96 13.51 1.96
C VAL A 77 6.74 13.03 2.74
N LYS A 78 5.64 13.77 2.67
CA LYS A 78 4.35 13.42 3.30
C LYS A 78 3.22 13.53 2.26
N PHE A 79 2.15 12.77 2.49
CA PHE A 79 0.93 12.81 1.68
C PHE A 79 -0.26 13.18 2.57
N ASP A 80 -1.36 13.60 1.96
CA ASP A 80 -2.57 13.94 2.73
C ASP A 80 -3.25 12.70 3.33
N GLY A 81 -3.12 11.56 2.63
CA GLY A 81 -3.78 10.31 2.99
C GLY A 81 -2.85 9.11 3.06
N ASN A 82 -3.37 8.02 3.64
CA ASN A 82 -2.70 6.72 3.66
C ASN A 82 -3.25 5.86 2.51
N ALA A 83 -2.35 5.29 1.71
CA ALA A 83 -2.74 4.44 0.60
C ALA A 83 -1.86 3.20 0.49
N ALA A 84 -2.45 2.13 -0.03
CA ALA A 84 -1.78 0.86 -0.29
C ALA A 84 -2.15 0.28 -1.66
N VAL A 85 -1.30 -0.61 -2.16
CA VAL A 85 -1.51 -1.38 -3.40
C VAL A 85 -1.68 -2.84 -3.04
N LEU A 86 -2.69 -3.51 -3.59
CA LEU A 86 -2.95 -4.92 -3.30
C LEU A 86 -1.95 -5.83 -3.99
N LEU A 87 -1.48 -6.83 -3.26
CA LEU A 87 -0.49 -7.80 -3.70
C LEU A 87 -1.03 -9.23 -3.70
N ASN A 88 -0.56 -10.02 -4.65
CA ASN A 88 -0.79 -11.46 -4.68
C ASN A 88 0.12 -12.20 -3.67
N ALA A 89 0.05 -13.53 -3.65
CA ALA A 89 0.89 -14.37 -2.77
C ALA A 89 2.39 -14.27 -3.10
N LYS A 90 2.75 -13.92 -4.33
CA LYS A 90 4.13 -13.69 -4.79
C LYS A 90 4.63 -12.26 -4.54
N LEU A 91 3.85 -11.44 -3.83
CA LEU A 91 4.12 -10.02 -3.56
C LEU A 91 4.16 -9.12 -4.81
N GLU A 92 3.48 -9.51 -5.87
CA GLU A 92 3.33 -8.70 -7.09
C GLU A 92 1.98 -7.95 -7.07
N PRO A 93 1.88 -6.76 -7.68
CA PRO A 93 0.63 -6.02 -7.74
C PRO A 93 -0.45 -6.80 -8.49
N ILE A 94 -1.64 -6.86 -7.92
CA ILE A 94 -2.82 -7.48 -8.55
C ILE A 94 -3.39 -6.56 -9.63
N GLY A 95 -3.39 -5.25 -9.35
CA GLY A 95 -3.77 -4.22 -10.31
C GLY A 95 -2.76 -4.10 -11.44
N THR A 96 -3.24 -3.62 -12.58
CA THR A 96 -2.41 -3.31 -13.77
C THR A 96 -2.12 -1.83 -13.93
N ARG A 97 -2.69 -0.97 -13.07
CA ARG A 97 -2.45 0.47 -13.05
C ARG A 97 -2.42 0.98 -11.61
N ILE A 98 -1.50 1.89 -11.31
CA ILE A 98 -1.35 2.52 -10.00
C ILE A 98 -1.91 3.94 -10.06
N PHE A 99 -2.55 4.37 -8.96
CA PHE A 99 -3.17 5.69 -8.86
C PHE A 99 -2.39 6.62 -7.94
N GLY A 100 -2.17 7.84 -8.43
CA GLY A 100 -1.45 8.89 -7.72
C GLY A 100 0.06 8.63 -7.61
N PRO A 101 0.80 9.58 -7.02
CA PRO A 101 2.24 9.46 -6.85
C PRO A 101 2.59 8.35 -5.86
N VAL A 102 3.77 7.77 -6.06
CA VAL A 102 4.45 6.87 -5.13
C VAL A 102 5.82 7.44 -4.78
N THR A 103 6.48 6.92 -3.74
CA THR A 103 7.81 7.41 -3.38
C THR A 103 8.94 6.49 -3.80
N ARG A 104 10.15 7.06 -3.92
CA ARG A 104 11.38 6.34 -4.28
C ARG A 104 11.78 5.23 -3.32
N GLU A 105 11.30 5.26 -2.07
CA GLU A 105 11.56 4.20 -1.08
C GLU A 105 10.95 2.85 -1.49
N LEU A 106 10.01 2.84 -2.46
CA LEU A 106 9.51 1.61 -3.07
C LEU A 106 10.47 1.01 -4.12
N ARG A 107 11.57 1.68 -4.49
CA ARG A 107 12.52 1.22 -5.53
C ARG A 107 13.44 0.11 -5.00
N THR A 108 12.81 -1.00 -4.62
CA THR A 108 13.43 -2.28 -4.27
C THR A 108 13.08 -3.31 -5.34
N GLU A 109 13.89 -4.36 -5.49
CA GLU A 109 13.63 -5.43 -6.48
C GLU A 109 12.20 -5.97 -6.41
N LYS A 110 11.62 -6.04 -5.21
CA LYS A 110 10.28 -6.56 -4.95
C LYS A 110 9.16 -5.71 -5.53
N PHE A 111 9.34 -4.39 -5.61
CA PHE A 111 8.26 -3.44 -5.95
C PHE A 111 8.55 -2.59 -7.18
N MET A 112 9.58 -2.91 -7.96
CA MET A 112 9.90 -2.22 -9.21
C MET A 112 8.71 -2.13 -10.17
N LYS A 113 7.87 -3.18 -10.25
CA LYS A 113 6.67 -3.17 -11.08
C LYS A 113 5.66 -2.08 -10.67
N ILE A 114 5.54 -1.78 -9.38
CA ILE A 114 4.65 -0.72 -8.88
C ILE A 114 5.21 0.65 -9.28
N VAL A 115 6.52 0.85 -9.11
CA VAL A 115 7.21 2.07 -9.51
C VAL A 115 7.05 2.34 -11.00
N SER A 116 7.19 1.31 -11.85
CA SER A 116 7.03 1.45 -13.31
C SER A 116 5.60 1.73 -13.76
N LEU A 117 4.59 1.32 -12.99
CA LEU A 117 3.17 1.54 -13.30
C LEU A 117 2.61 2.84 -12.71
N ALA A 118 3.38 3.52 -11.86
CA ALA A 118 2.95 4.76 -11.22
C ALA A 118 3.10 5.96 -12.18
N PRO A 119 2.16 6.92 -12.13
CA PRO A 119 2.24 8.13 -12.96
C PRO A 119 3.42 9.04 -12.58
N GLU A 120 3.83 9.03 -11.30
CA GLU A 120 4.89 9.87 -10.77
C GLU A 120 5.60 9.20 -9.59
N VAL A 121 6.91 9.44 -9.47
CA VAL A 121 7.76 8.92 -8.39
C VAL A 121 8.49 10.07 -7.69
N LEU A 122 8.09 10.35 -6.44
CA LEU A 122 8.61 11.44 -5.60
C LEU A 122 9.80 10.98 -4.75
#